data_AF-A0A1Y1MB15-F1
#
_entry.id   AF-A0A1Y1MB15-F1
#
_cell.length_a   1.000
_cell.length_b   1.000
_cell.length_c   1.000
_cell.angle_alpha   90.00
_cell.angle_beta   90.00
_cell.angle_gamma   90.00
#
_symmetry.space_group_name_H-M   'P 1'
#
loop_
_entity.id
_entity.type
_entity.pdbx_description
1 polymer ?
#
loop_
_entity_poly.entity_id
_entity_poly.type
_entity_poly.pdbx_seq_one_letter_code
_entity_poly.pdbx_strand_id
1 'polypeptide(L)'
;PHGSHNFCHGALYYSGNISHMNISKLLSILKTVPALNNLPNDARTLVNTPRSTADQVRVMQPGYFCYFGIGTTLRNLFTKFSYTPLENSIIELGVNIDGLPISKSVKSTFYPILCNIKSIEIFKTHILLIGLYHGADKPMDSNDLLQEFVEESISLYNNGIILNGIICKIRIVMLTCDLPAKSYVLKTKGHMGYFSCSKCKQEGDHVERVLCFPETSFIKRTDDDFRRQTQSEHHIGCSILTKLPQFNMIRDAPLDYMHLICLGVVKRILAGKKHGLIFGKPPYKLPSRDINNISERLKIMSKFIPMEFSRKTRPITECT
;
A
#
# COMPACT_ATOMS: atom_id res chain seq x y z
N PRO A 1 -51.99 40.29 -2.09
CA PRO A 1 -52.19 38.85 -2.38
C PRO A 1 -51.03 38.32 -3.24
N HIS A 2 -49.86 38.24 -2.59
CA HIS A 2 -48.66 37.56 -3.08
C HIS A 2 -48.91 36.05 -3.02
N GLY A 3 -48.43 35.18 -3.89
CA GLY A 3 -47.41 35.24 -4.92
C GLY A 3 -47.13 33.77 -5.22
N SER A 4 -47.56 33.30 -6.39
CA SER A 4 -47.39 31.93 -6.85
C SER A 4 -45.93 31.66 -7.19
N HIS A 5 -45.18 31.07 -6.25
CA HIS A 5 -43.88 30.49 -6.56
C HIS A 5 -44.06 29.04 -7.02
N ASN A 6 -44.19 28.89 -8.34
CA ASN A 6 -43.92 27.64 -9.04
C ASN A 6 -42.48 27.21 -8.74
N PHE A 7 -42.30 26.11 -8.00
CA PHE A 7 -41.02 25.42 -7.91
C PHE A 7 -40.72 24.74 -9.25
N CYS A 8 -40.07 25.47 -10.15
CA CYS A 8 -39.52 24.96 -11.39
C CYS A 8 -37.99 24.84 -11.27
N HIS A 9 -37.48 23.65 -11.59
CA HIS A 9 -36.11 23.36 -12.01
C HIS A 9 -35.00 23.49 -10.94
N GLY A 10 -34.91 22.50 -10.05
CA GLY A 10 -33.66 22.17 -9.36
C GLY A 10 -32.91 21.08 -10.12
N ALA A 11 -32.06 21.45 -11.08
CA ALA A 11 -31.02 20.53 -11.56
C ALA A 11 -29.91 20.49 -10.48
N LEU A 12 -29.90 19.43 -9.67
CA LEU A 12 -28.79 19.18 -8.74
C LEU A 12 -27.59 18.68 -9.56
N TYR A 13 -26.73 19.61 -9.96
CA TYR A 13 -25.42 19.29 -10.48
C TYR A 13 -24.41 19.46 -9.35
N TYR A 14 -23.86 18.34 -8.87
CA TYR A 14 -22.76 18.37 -7.92
C TYR A 14 -21.58 17.61 -8.51
N SER A 15 -20.44 18.28 -8.64
CA SER A 15 -19.16 17.69 -9.01
C SER A 15 -18.18 17.86 -7.83
N GLY A 16 -17.70 16.74 -7.27
CA GLY A 16 -16.72 16.72 -6.18
C GLY A 16 -17.05 15.74 -5.05
N ASN A 17 -16.22 15.74 -4.00
CA ASN A 17 -16.42 14.93 -2.79
C ASN A 17 -17.43 15.59 -1.83
N ILE A 18 -18.62 14.99 -1.66
CA ILE A 18 -19.61 15.41 -0.66
C ILE A 18 -19.37 14.64 0.64
N SER A 19 -19.33 15.35 1.77
CA SER A 19 -19.30 14.70 3.09
C SER A 19 -20.62 13.95 3.37
N HIS A 20 -20.57 12.84 4.11
CA HIS A 20 -21.78 12.11 4.53
C HIS A 20 -22.78 13.01 5.29
N MET A 21 -22.29 14.05 5.97
CA MET A 21 -23.14 15.05 6.63
C MET A 21 -23.95 15.85 5.61
N ASN A 22 -23.31 16.32 4.54
CA ASN A 22 -23.98 17.09 3.49
C ASN A 22 -24.92 16.21 2.65
N ILE A 23 -24.58 14.94 2.41
CA ILE A 23 -25.48 13.97 1.80
C ILE A 23 -26.73 13.77 2.68
N SER A 24 -26.57 13.60 3.99
CA SER A 24 -27.70 13.42 4.91
C SER A 24 -28.62 14.65 4.95
N LYS A 25 -28.04 15.87 4.94
CA LYS A 25 -28.80 17.12 4.80
C LYS A 25 -29.54 17.20 3.47
N LEU A 26 -28.88 16.86 2.36
CA LEU A 26 -29.50 16.83 1.04
C LEU A 26 -30.65 15.83 0.98
N LEU A 27 -30.47 14.64 1.54
CA LEU A 27 -31.51 13.62 1.64
C LEU A 27 -32.75 14.14 2.40
N SER A 28 -32.54 14.86 3.50
CA SER A 28 -33.67 15.46 4.24
C SER A 28 -34.46 16.47 3.40
N ILE A 29 -33.80 17.21 2.51
CA ILE A 29 -34.45 18.13 1.56
C ILE A 29 -35.18 17.34 0.47
N LEU A 30 -34.52 16.36 -0.13
CA LEU A 30 -35.08 15.55 -1.23
C LEU A 30 -36.35 14.80 -0.80
N LYS A 31 -36.43 14.36 0.46
CA LYS A 31 -37.62 13.68 1.00
C LYS A 31 -38.86 14.57 1.13
N THR A 32 -38.69 15.90 1.06
CA THR A 32 -39.84 16.81 1.03
C THR A 32 -40.57 16.78 -0.33
N VAL A 33 -39.93 16.22 -1.36
CA VAL A 33 -40.54 15.97 -2.67
C VAL A 33 -41.34 14.66 -2.61
N PRO A 34 -42.66 14.66 -2.89
CA PRO A 34 -43.50 13.46 -2.76
C PRO A 34 -42.98 12.23 -3.52
N ALA A 35 -42.38 12.42 -4.70
CA ALA A 35 -41.80 11.35 -5.51
C ALA A 35 -40.52 10.71 -4.91
N LEU A 36 -39.88 11.37 -3.93
CA LEU A 36 -38.60 10.98 -3.34
C LEU A 36 -38.68 10.74 -1.83
N ASN A 37 -39.89 10.69 -1.26
CA ASN A 37 -40.15 10.43 0.15
C ASN A 37 -39.48 9.13 0.65
N ASN A 38 -39.34 8.12 -0.22
CA ASN A 38 -38.78 6.81 0.12
C ASN A 38 -37.26 6.82 0.32
N LEU A 39 -36.56 7.94 0.08
CA LEU A 39 -35.12 8.03 0.30
C LEU A 39 -34.78 7.89 1.81
N PRO A 40 -33.62 7.33 2.17
CA PRO A 40 -33.18 7.26 3.55
C PRO A 40 -32.77 8.64 4.10
N ASN A 41 -32.81 8.82 5.43
CA ASN A 41 -32.41 10.09 6.08
C ASN A 41 -30.90 10.26 6.23
N ASP A 42 -30.17 9.14 6.25
CA ASP A 42 -28.74 9.11 6.56
C ASP A 42 -27.96 8.59 5.35
N ALA A 43 -26.88 9.29 5.01
CA ALA A 43 -25.98 8.95 3.91
C ALA A 43 -25.44 7.52 4.01
N ARG A 44 -25.18 7.01 5.22
CA ARG A 44 -24.73 5.62 5.45
C ARG A 44 -25.79 4.61 5.03
N THR A 45 -27.07 4.95 5.23
CA THR A 45 -28.19 4.10 4.78
C THR A 45 -28.38 4.20 3.27
N LEU A 46 -28.16 5.38 2.68
CA LEU A 46 -28.15 5.54 1.21
C LEU A 46 -27.05 4.70 0.55
N VAL A 47 -25.86 4.68 1.15
CA VAL A 47 -24.68 3.98 0.63
C VAL A 47 -24.66 2.50 1.08
N ASN A 48 -25.76 1.99 1.67
CA ASN A 48 -25.90 0.61 2.16
C ASN A 48 -24.70 0.14 3.01
N THR A 49 -24.16 1.03 3.86
CA THR A 49 -23.08 0.65 4.77
C THR A 49 -23.58 -0.45 5.70
N PRO A 50 -22.93 -1.64 5.75
CA PRO A 50 -23.36 -2.74 6.59
C PRO A 50 -23.54 -2.30 8.06
N ARG A 51 -24.68 -2.62 8.66
CA ARG A 51 -25.01 -2.23 10.05
C ARG A 51 -24.34 -3.14 11.10
N SER A 52 -23.90 -4.33 10.70
CA SER A 52 -23.07 -5.23 11.49
C SER A 52 -21.92 -5.72 10.63
N THR A 53 -20.69 -5.45 11.07
CA THR A 53 -19.46 -6.06 10.52
C THR A 53 -18.80 -6.98 11.55
N ALA A 54 -19.46 -7.22 12.69
CA ALA A 54 -18.89 -7.97 13.81
C ALA A 54 -18.46 -9.40 13.41
N ASP A 55 -19.18 -10.03 12.49
CA ASP A 55 -18.86 -11.38 12.01
C ASP A 55 -17.64 -11.43 11.07
N GLN A 56 -17.23 -10.29 10.50
CA GLN A 56 -16.09 -10.20 9.58
C GLN A 56 -14.83 -9.62 10.25
N VAL A 57 -14.99 -8.98 11.41
CA VAL A 57 -13.91 -8.33 12.15
C VAL A 57 -13.54 -9.19 13.35
N ARG A 58 -12.35 -9.80 13.32
CA ARG A 58 -11.82 -10.55 14.46
C ARG A 58 -10.89 -9.71 15.32
N VAL A 59 -10.80 -10.07 16.59
CA VAL A 59 -9.79 -9.52 17.50
C VAL A 59 -8.41 -10.06 17.09
N MET A 60 -7.43 -9.16 16.96
CA MET A 60 -6.04 -9.49 16.68
C MET A 60 -5.19 -8.52 17.50
N GLN A 61 -4.70 -8.96 18.66
CA GLN A 61 -4.05 -8.05 19.62
C GLN A 61 -2.87 -7.28 18.98
N PRO A 62 -2.72 -5.96 19.26
CA PRO A 62 -3.53 -5.10 20.15
C PRO A 62 -4.75 -4.41 19.48
N GLY A 63 -5.27 -4.96 18.38
CA GLY A 63 -6.33 -4.35 17.59
C GLY A 63 -7.31 -5.36 16.99
N TYR A 64 -7.74 -5.05 15.77
CA TYR A 64 -8.78 -5.77 15.05
C TYR A 64 -8.35 -5.99 13.61
N PHE A 65 -8.79 -7.10 13.03
CA PHE A 65 -8.48 -7.47 11.66
C PHE A 65 -9.74 -7.90 10.91
N CYS A 66 -9.84 -7.46 9.66
CA CYS A 66 -10.87 -7.89 8.73
C CYS A 66 -10.20 -8.44 7.47
N TYR A 67 -10.59 -9.63 7.05
CA TYR A 67 -10.15 -10.23 5.80
C TYR A 67 -11.26 -10.17 4.77
N PHE A 68 -11.02 -9.48 3.65
CA PHE A 68 -11.99 -9.30 2.57
C PHE A 68 -11.89 -10.41 1.50
N GLY A 69 -10.72 -11.03 1.38
CA GLY A 69 -10.47 -12.13 0.45
C GLY A 69 -10.07 -11.68 -0.95
N ILE A 70 -9.10 -12.38 -1.52
CA ILE A 70 -8.67 -12.26 -2.92
C ILE A 70 -9.83 -12.65 -3.84
N GLY A 71 -10.49 -13.79 -3.59
CA GLY A 71 -11.51 -14.31 -4.48
C GLY A 71 -12.72 -13.38 -4.58
N THR A 72 -13.16 -12.84 -3.45
CA THR A 72 -14.28 -11.89 -3.39
C THR A 72 -13.95 -10.58 -4.09
N THR A 73 -12.77 -10.01 -3.84
CA THR A 73 -12.35 -8.76 -4.47
C THR A 73 -12.15 -8.90 -5.98
N LEU A 74 -11.58 -10.02 -6.44
CA LEU A 74 -11.46 -10.32 -7.86
C LEU A 74 -12.82 -10.49 -8.53
N ARG A 75 -13.74 -11.28 -7.95
CA ARG A 75 -15.10 -11.42 -8.51
C ARG A 75 -15.77 -10.06 -8.68
N ASN A 76 -15.73 -9.22 -7.64
CA ASN A 76 -16.32 -7.88 -7.71
C ASN A 76 -15.68 -7.02 -8.81
N LEU A 77 -14.35 -7.07 -8.96
CA LEU A 77 -13.66 -6.34 -10.02
C LEU A 77 -14.06 -6.84 -11.42
N PHE A 78 -14.04 -8.15 -11.64
CA PHE A 78 -14.31 -8.76 -12.94
C PHE A 78 -15.77 -8.55 -13.37
N THR A 79 -16.71 -8.66 -12.43
CA THR A 79 -18.13 -8.35 -12.67
C THR A 79 -18.31 -6.86 -12.99
N LYS A 80 -17.66 -5.96 -12.24
CA LYS A 80 -17.76 -4.51 -12.45
C LYS A 80 -17.30 -4.08 -13.84
N PHE A 81 -16.26 -4.71 -14.37
CA PHE A 81 -15.71 -4.40 -15.70
C PHE A 81 -16.25 -5.30 -16.81
N SER A 82 -17.18 -6.21 -16.51
CA SER A 82 -17.68 -7.22 -17.46
C SER A 82 -16.56 -7.94 -18.22
N TYR A 83 -15.45 -8.23 -17.52
CA TYR A 83 -14.25 -8.77 -18.11
C TYR A 83 -14.21 -10.28 -17.94
N THR A 84 -14.14 -11.03 -19.03
CA THR A 84 -13.98 -12.49 -18.99
C THR A 84 -12.53 -12.86 -19.24
N PRO A 85 -11.86 -13.57 -18.31
CA PRO A 85 -10.49 -14.02 -18.50
C PRO A 85 -10.40 -15.13 -19.55
N LEU A 86 -9.18 -15.38 -20.03
CA LEU A 86 -8.89 -16.51 -20.90
C LEU A 86 -9.02 -17.83 -20.14
N GLU A 87 -9.50 -18.87 -20.82
CA GLU A 87 -9.65 -20.20 -20.27
C GLU A 87 -8.29 -20.77 -19.82
N ASN A 88 -8.27 -21.42 -18.65
CA ASN A 88 -7.06 -21.99 -18.03
C ASN A 88 -5.91 -20.99 -17.80
N SER A 89 -6.20 -19.68 -17.78
CA SER A 89 -5.18 -18.67 -17.52
C SER A 89 -4.75 -18.62 -16.06
N ILE A 90 -3.51 -18.16 -15.85
CA ILE A 90 -2.98 -17.84 -14.52
C ILE A 90 -3.00 -16.32 -14.36
N ILE A 91 -3.74 -15.83 -13.38
CA ILE A 91 -3.77 -14.42 -13.01
C ILE A 91 -2.68 -14.18 -11.98
N GLU A 92 -1.75 -13.28 -12.31
CA GLU A 92 -0.61 -12.95 -11.46
C GLU A 92 -0.94 -11.73 -10.60
N LEU A 93 -0.72 -11.85 -9.30
CA LEU A 93 -0.96 -10.77 -8.34
C LEU A 93 0.36 -10.27 -7.74
N GLY A 94 0.48 -8.95 -7.65
CA GLY A 94 1.41 -8.29 -6.74
C GLY A 94 0.69 -7.94 -5.44
N VAL A 95 1.39 -8.06 -4.33
CA VAL A 95 0.87 -7.79 -2.98
C VAL A 95 1.71 -6.72 -2.32
N ASN A 96 1.05 -5.78 -1.64
CA ASN A 96 1.69 -4.74 -0.85
C ASN A 96 1.18 -4.78 0.59
N ILE A 97 2.11 -4.71 1.53
CA ILE A 97 1.82 -4.66 2.96
C ILE A 97 2.72 -3.59 3.57
N ASP A 98 2.10 -2.56 4.14
CA ASP A 98 2.82 -1.45 4.76
C ASP A 98 2.04 -0.89 5.96
N GLY A 99 2.75 -0.27 6.90
CA GLY A 99 2.14 0.41 8.04
C GLY A 99 1.72 1.83 7.66
N LEU A 100 0.46 2.16 7.87
CA LEU A 100 -0.09 3.48 7.59
C LEU A 100 -0.58 4.15 8.89
N PRO A 101 0.12 5.19 9.39
CA PRO A 101 -0.35 5.92 10.56
C PRO A 101 -1.62 6.69 10.22
N ILE A 102 -2.65 6.57 11.06
CA ILE A 102 -3.97 7.19 10.80
C ILE A 102 -3.99 8.65 11.26
N SER A 103 -3.32 8.92 12.37
CA SER A 103 -3.25 10.26 12.96
C SER A 103 -1.87 10.51 13.53
N LYS A 104 -1.45 11.78 13.51
CA LYS A 104 -0.24 12.24 14.21
C LYS A 104 -0.43 12.31 15.72
N SER A 105 -1.68 12.35 16.21
CA SER A 105 -2.00 12.58 17.62
C SER A 105 -2.45 11.34 18.39
N VAL A 106 -2.87 10.27 17.71
CA VAL A 106 -3.31 9.01 18.33
C VAL A 106 -2.40 7.90 17.84
N LYS A 107 -1.88 7.07 18.75
CA LYS A 107 -1.21 5.81 18.42
C LYS A 107 -2.24 4.86 17.83
N SER A 108 -2.53 5.02 16.55
CA SER A 108 -3.33 4.07 15.79
C SER A 108 -2.77 3.95 14.38
N THR A 109 -2.65 2.71 13.93
CA THR A 109 -2.04 2.36 12.66
C THR A 109 -2.93 1.37 11.91
N PHE A 110 -2.96 1.52 10.59
CA PHE A 110 -3.46 0.50 9.69
C PHE A 110 -2.31 -0.35 9.17
N TYR A 111 -2.60 -1.63 8.95
CA TYR A 111 -1.80 -2.52 8.10
C TYR A 111 -2.73 -3.13 7.05
N PRO A 112 -2.92 -2.46 5.90
CA PRO A 112 -3.64 -3.06 4.80
C PRO A 112 -2.80 -4.15 4.13
N ILE A 113 -3.49 -5.18 3.67
CA ILE A 113 -2.99 -6.12 2.67
C ILE A 113 -3.66 -5.69 1.37
N LEU A 114 -2.87 -5.13 0.47
CA LEU A 114 -3.30 -4.64 -0.82
C LEU A 114 -2.83 -5.61 -1.89
N CYS A 115 -3.61 -5.81 -2.95
CA CYS A 115 -3.16 -6.53 -4.12
C CYS A 115 -3.51 -5.80 -5.41
N ASN A 116 -2.77 -6.09 -6.47
CA ASN A 116 -3.05 -5.59 -7.80
C ASN A 116 -2.77 -6.70 -8.82
N ILE A 117 -3.50 -6.70 -9.93
CA ILE A 117 -3.30 -7.67 -11.00
C ILE A 117 -2.11 -7.22 -11.86
N LYS A 118 -1.18 -8.13 -12.16
CA LYS A 118 0.02 -7.87 -12.97
C LYS A 118 -0.10 -8.40 -14.39
N SER A 119 -0.80 -9.51 -14.58
CA SER A 119 -0.90 -10.19 -15.88
C SER A 119 -1.96 -9.60 -16.83
N ILE A 120 -2.83 -8.69 -16.35
CA ILE A 120 -3.93 -8.11 -17.15
C ILE A 120 -3.79 -6.59 -17.18
N GLU A 121 -3.56 -6.03 -18.38
CA GLU A 121 -3.21 -4.61 -18.58
C GLU A 121 -4.24 -3.65 -18.01
N ILE A 122 -5.53 -3.85 -18.32
CA ILE A 122 -6.63 -2.98 -17.87
C ILE A 122 -6.74 -2.90 -16.33
N PHE A 123 -6.21 -3.90 -15.62
CA PHE A 123 -6.26 -3.96 -14.16
C PHE A 123 -4.95 -3.58 -13.46
N LYS A 124 -3.88 -3.24 -14.18
CA LYS A 124 -2.58 -2.94 -13.55
C LYS A 124 -2.62 -1.79 -12.55
N THR A 125 -3.46 -0.79 -12.81
CA THR A 125 -3.64 0.41 -11.96
C THR A 125 -4.67 0.21 -10.85
N HIS A 126 -5.39 -0.92 -10.83
CA HIS A 126 -6.42 -1.19 -9.85
C HIS A 126 -5.81 -1.82 -8.60
N ILE A 127 -5.98 -1.14 -7.46
CA ILE A 127 -5.57 -1.63 -6.15
C ILE A 127 -6.80 -2.19 -5.43
N LEU A 128 -6.69 -3.43 -4.98
CA LEU A 128 -7.72 -4.14 -4.23
C LEU A 128 -7.28 -4.27 -2.77
N LEU A 129 -8.18 -3.94 -1.85
CA LEU A 129 -7.97 -4.17 -0.41
C LEU A 129 -8.48 -5.58 -0.08
N ILE A 130 -7.56 -6.49 0.25
CA ILE A 130 -7.89 -7.89 0.57
C ILE A 130 -7.87 -8.20 2.07
N GLY A 131 -7.21 -7.36 2.87
CA GLY A 131 -7.26 -7.43 4.32
C GLY A 131 -6.91 -6.09 4.94
N LEU A 132 -7.42 -5.81 6.13
CA LEU A 132 -7.13 -4.58 6.86
C LEU A 132 -7.05 -4.85 8.36
N TYR A 133 -5.87 -4.57 8.93
CA TYR A 133 -5.68 -4.50 10.36
C TYR A 133 -5.74 -3.05 10.84
N HIS A 134 -6.31 -2.84 12.02
CA HIS A 134 -6.36 -1.58 12.76
C HIS A 134 -6.05 -1.80 14.23
N GLY A 135 -5.07 -1.10 14.78
CA GLY A 135 -4.76 -1.18 16.20
C GLY A 135 -3.79 -0.12 16.66
N ALA A 136 -3.53 -0.11 17.97
CA ALA A 136 -2.66 0.88 18.58
C ALA A 136 -1.18 0.73 18.17
N ASP A 137 -0.80 -0.48 17.79
CA ASP A 137 0.50 -0.86 17.24
C ASP A 137 0.27 -1.89 16.13
N LYS A 138 1.32 -2.27 15.41
CA LYS A 138 1.30 -3.39 14.47
C LYS A 138 0.84 -4.70 15.15
N PRO A 139 0.33 -5.68 14.40
CA PRO A 139 0.01 -6.99 14.97
C PRO A 139 1.25 -7.61 15.62
N MET A 140 1.05 -8.40 16.67
CA MET A 140 2.16 -9.04 17.39
C MET A 140 2.90 -10.05 16.52
N ASP A 141 2.16 -10.85 15.74
CA ASP A 141 2.73 -11.81 14.80
C ASP A 141 2.26 -11.52 13.36
N SER A 142 3.22 -11.41 12.44
CA SER A 142 2.95 -11.27 11.01
C SER A 142 2.27 -12.48 10.40
N ASN A 143 2.47 -13.67 10.97
CA ASN A 143 1.84 -14.90 10.51
C ASN A 143 0.32 -14.85 10.77
N ASP A 144 -0.12 -14.33 11.92
CA ASP A 144 -1.55 -14.17 12.22
C ASP A 144 -2.22 -13.16 11.27
N LEU A 145 -1.49 -12.08 10.92
CA LEU A 145 -1.92 -11.12 9.92
C LEU A 145 -2.10 -11.76 8.53
N LEU A 146 -1.22 -12.70 8.17
CA LEU A 146 -1.11 -13.24 6.82
C LEU A 146 -1.79 -14.60 6.64
N GLN A 147 -2.34 -15.18 7.70
CA GLN A 147 -2.81 -16.56 7.70
C GLN A 147 -3.85 -16.83 6.61
N GLU A 148 -4.97 -16.11 6.63
CA GLU A 148 -6.03 -16.29 5.63
C GLU A 148 -5.56 -15.94 4.22
N PHE A 149 -4.70 -14.92 4.10
CA PHE A 149 -4.11 -14.55 2.82
C PHE A 149 -3.30 -15.70 2.20
N VAL A 150 -2.46 -16.36 3.00
CA VAL A 150 -1.64 -17.48 2.53
C VAL A 150 -2.50 -18.70 2.24
N GLU A 151 -3.44 -19.03 3.12
CA GLU A 151 -4.36 -20.17 2.95
C GLU A 151 -5.22 -20.02 1.69
N GLU A 152 -5.83 -18.85 1.48
CA GLU A 152 -6.61 -18.56 0.28
C GLU A 152 -5.71 -18.56 -0.97
N SER A 153 -4.52 -17.97 -0.91
CA SER A 153 -3.58 -17.98 -2.05
C SER A 153 -3.18 -19.39 -2.48
N ILE A 154 -2.93 -20.29 -1.53
CA ILE A 154 -2.63 -21.70 -1.80
C ILE A 154 -3.84 -22.37 -2.46
N SER A 155 -5.05 -22.16 -1.92
CA SER A 155 -6.27 -22.72 -2.48
C SER A 155 -6.52 -22.23 -3.91
N LEU A 156 -6.40 -20.93 -4.16
CA LEU A 156 -6.61 -20.31 -5.47
C LEU A 156 -5.56 -20.71 -6.51
N TYR A 157 -4.35 -21.05 -6.08
CA TYR A 157 -3.33 -21.60 -6.97
C TYR A 157 -3.62 -23.05 -7.36
N ASN A 158 -4.01 -23.88 -6.39
CA ASN A 158 -4.23 -25.31 -6.61
C ASN A 158 -5.56 -25.59 -7.32
N ASN A 159 -6.64 -25.01 -6.79
CA ASN A 159 -8.02 -25.28 -7.18
C ASN A 159 -8.57 -24.28 -8.20
N GLY A 160 -7.99 -23.09 -8.26
CA GLY A 160 -8.50 -21.99 -9.08
C GLY A 160 -9.72 -21.28 -8.49
N ILE A 161 -10.27 -20.36 -9.28
CA ILE A 161 -11.46 -19.58 -8.99
C ILE A 161 -12.27 -19.38 -10.27
N ILE A 162 -13.60 -19.39 -10.13
CA ILE A 162 -14.52 -19.06 -11.22
C ILE A 162 -14.69 -17.53 -11.29
N LEU A 163 -14.31 -16.94 -12.42
CA LEU A 163 -14.48 -15.53 -12.76
C LEU A 163 -15.26 -15.43 -14.06
N ASN A 164 -16.46 -14.86 -14.00
CA ASN A 164 -17.37 -14.73 -15.16
C ASN A 164 -17.53 -16.03 -15.97
N GLY A 165 -17.71 -17.15 -15.26
CA GLY A 165 -17.92 -18.48 -15.85
C GLY A 165 -16.64 -19.23 -16.23
N ILE A 166 -15.47 -18.59 -16.17
CA ILE A 166 -14.18 -19.21 -16.53
C ILE A 166 -13.38 -19.56 -15.27
N ILE A 167 -12.81 -20.76 -15.24
CA ILE A 167 -11.89 -21.19 -14.17
C ILE A 167 -10.49 -20.64 -14.48
N CYS A 168 -9.93 -19.90 -13.52
CA CYS A 168 -8.56 -19.38 -13.59
C CYS A 168 -7.80 -19.71 -12.31
N LYS A 169 -6.48 -19.88 -12.41
CA LYS A 169 -5.60 -20.02 -11.24
C LYS A 169 -5.04 -18.66 -10.85
N ILE A 170 -4.76 -18.48 -9.56
CA ILE A 170 -4.14 -17.26 -9.05
C ILE A 170 -2.72 -17.58 -8.58
N ARG A 171 -1.76 -16.71 -8.92
CA ARG A 171 -0.37 -16.83 -8.47
C ARG A 171 0.12 -15.51 -7.90
N ILE A 172 0.72 -15.55 -6.71
CA ILE A 172 1.41 -14.39 -6.14
C ILE A 172 2.81 -14.33 -6.74
N VAL A 173 3.15 -13.21 -7.39
CA VAL A 173 4.44 -13.04 -8.09
C VAL A 173 5.32 -11.95 -7.50
N MET A 174 4.78 -11.13 -6.59
CA MET A 174 5.52 -10.02 -6.03
C MET A 174 4.99 -9.62 -4.65
N LEU A 175 5.90 -9.31 -3.73
CA LEU A 175 5.63 -8.69 -2.45
C LEU A 175 6.41 -7.37 -2.33
N THR A 176 5.71 -6.25 -2.35
CA THR A 176 6.30 -4.91 -2.18
C THR A 176 6.03 -4.38 -0.78
N CYS A 177 7.09 -4.04 -0.06
CA CYS A 177 7.04 -3.52 1.30
C CYS A 177 8.21 -2.55 1.49
N ASP A 178 8.06 -1.57 2.38
CA ASP A 178 9.23 -0.86 2.91
C ASP A 178 10.12 -1.82 3.73
N LEU A 179 11.34 -1.40 4.12
CA LEU A 179 12.25 -2.31 4.83
C LEU A 179 11.70 -2.79 6.19
N PRO A 180 11.14 -1.93 7.06
CA PRO A 180 10.47 -2.36 8.29
C PRO A 180 9.38 -3.41 8.06
N ALA A 181 8.39 -3.15 7.20
CA ALA A 181 7.29 -4.07 6.92
C ALA A 181 7.81 -5.36 6.29
N LYS A 182 8.80 -5.26 5.38
CA LYS A 182 9.45 -6.43 4.79
C LYS A 182 10.08 -7.33 5.84
N SER A 183 10.87 -6.77 6.75
CA SER A 183 11.51 -7.55 7.82
C SER A 183 10.49 -8.20 8.75
N TYR A 184 9.38 -7.52 9.02
CA TYR A 184 8.28 -8.02 9.80
C TYR A 184 7.59 -9.22 9.13
N VAL A 185 7.12 -9.08 7.88
CA VAL A 185 6.37 -10.15 7.19
C VAL A 185 7.25 -11.33 6.78
N LEU A 186 8.53 -11.10 6.50
CA LEU A 186 9.50 -12.15 6.18
C LEU A 186 10.13 -12.79 7.43
N LYS A 187 9.86 -12.26 8.62
CA LYS A 187 10.51 -12.66 9.89
C LYS A 187 12.03 -12.67 9.79
N THR A 188 12.59 -11.58 9.27
CA THR A 188 14.05 -11.36 9.19
C THR A 188 14.50 -10.23 10.10
N LYS A 189 15.81 -10.16 10.36
CA LYS A 189 16.42 -9.06 11.11
C LYS A 189 16.09 -7.71 10.46
N GLY A 190 15.72 -6.74 11.29
CA GLY A 190 15.37 -5.39 10.84
C GLY A 190 16.57 -4.66 10.21
N HIS A 191 16.28 -3.61 9.44
CA HIS A 191 17.22 -2.85 8.61
C HIS A 191 18.47 -2.27 9.32
N MET A 192 18.49 -2.22 10.65
CA MET A 192 19.63 -1.76 11.45
C MET A 192 20.50 -2.90 11.98
N GLY A 193 20.19 -4.15 11.67
CA GLY A 193 20.94 -5.30 12.15
C GLY A 193 22.09 -5.69 11.23
N TYR A 194 23.21 -6.11 11.82
CA TYR A 194 24.40 -6.62 11.13
C TYR A 194 24.09 -7.61 9.98
N PHE A 195 23.19 -8.57 10.21
CA PHE A 195 22.79 -9.58 9.22
C PHE A 195 21.45 -9.26 8.52
N SER A 196 21.15 -7.99 8.25
CA SER A 196 19.84 -7.56 7.73
C SER A 196 19.71 -7.50 6.21
N CYS A 197 20.81 -7.62 5.45
CA CYS A 197 20.74 -7.57 4.00
C CYS A 197 19.83 -8.70 3.49
N SER A 198 18.82 -8.38 2.68
CA SER A 198 17.89 -9.39 2.11
C SER A 198 18.44 -10.11 0.87
N LYS A 199 19.57 -9.66 0.32
CA LYS A 199 20.10 -10.15 -0.97
C LYS A 199 21.42 -10.91 -0.85
N CYS A 200 22.24 -10.64 0.16
CA CYS A 200 23.50 -11.35 0.40
C CYS A 200 23.63 -11.79 1.86
N LYS A 201 24.55 -12.72 2.11
CA LYS A 201 24.84 -13.30 3.43
C LYS A 201 25.85 -12.49 4.25
N GLN A 202 26.37 -11.39 3.72
CA GLN A 202 27.40 -10.59 4.36
C GLN A 202 26.93 -10.02 5.71
N GLU A 203 27.85 -9.98 6.67
CA GLU A 203 27.72 -9.14 7.87
C GLU A 203 27.94 -7.67 7.49
N GLY A 204 27.09 -6.78 7.99
CA GLY A 204 27.23 -5.35 7.76
C GLY A 204 28.18 -4.70 8.75
N ASP A 205 28.86 -3.65 8.34
CA ASP A 205 29.81 -2.89 9.16
C ASP A 205 29.26 -1.52 9.51
N HIS A 206 29.67 -0.98 10.65
CA HIS A 206 29.37 0.41 10.99
C HIS A 206 30.47 1.34 10.50
N VAL A 207 30.16 2.13 9.48
CA VAL A 207 31.04 3.21 8.97
C VAL A 207 30.39 4.55 9.29
N GLU A 208 31.08 5.42 10.03
CA GLU A 208 30.55 6.72 10.47
C GLU A 208 29.15 6.63 11.14
N ARG A 209 28.92 5.60 11.98
CA ARG A 209 27.64 5.28 12.65
C ARG A 209 26.50 4.83 11.72
N VAL A 210 26.79 4.59 10.45
CA VAL A 210 25.84 4.05 9.47
C VAL A 210 26.19 2.59 9.21
N LEU A 211 25.20 1.70 9.33
CA LEU A 211 25.36 0.32 8.90
C LEU A 211 25.46 0.27 7.38
N CYS A 212 26.51 -0.35 6.86
CA CYS A 212 26.73 -0.57 5.43
C CYS A 212 27.16 -2.02 5.15
N PHE A 213 27.06 -2.42 3.89
CA PHE A 213 27.54 -3.73 3.41
C PHE A 213 28.62 -3.45 2.36
N PRO A 214 29.87 -3.21 2.80
CA PRO A 214 30.89 -2.65 1.91
C PRO A 214 31.51 -3.68 0.97
N GLU A 215 31.40 -4.98 1.25
CA GLU A 215 32.06 -5.99 0.41
C GLU A 215 31.36 -6.15 -0.93
N THR A 216 32.16 -6.09 -2.00
CA THR A 216 31.70 -6.27 -3.37
C THR A 216 31.74 -7.74 -3.80
N SER A 217 32.58 -8.54 -3.17
CA SER A 217 32.60 -9.99 -3.29
C SER A 217 31.72 -10.59 -2.20
N PHE A 218 30.52 -11.04 -2.57
CA PHE A 218 29.56 -11.54 -1.60
C PHE A 218 28.82 -12.79 -2.10
N ILE A 219 28.38 -13.60 -1.14
CA ILE A 219 27.53 -14.75 -1.41
C ILE A 219 26.07 -14.27 -1.49
N LYS A 220 25.44 -14.45 -2.65
CA LYS A 220 24.02 -14.16 -2.84
C LYS A 220 23.17 -15.11 -2.00
N ARG A 221 22.13 -14.58 -1.37
CA ARG A 221 21.14 -15.42 -0.68
C ARG A 221 20.22 -16.04 -1.72
N THR A 222 19.96 -17.33 -1.58
CA THR A 222 19.03 -18.09 -2.42
C THR A 222 17.72 -18.34 -1.68
N ASP A 223 16.68 -18.75 -2.42
CA ASP A 223 15.41 -19.16 -1.85
C ASP A 223 15.56 -20.38 -0.94
N ASP A 224 16.34 -21.38 -1.37
CA ASP A 224 16.63 -22.58 -0.59
C ASP A 224 17.37 -22.25 0.71
N ASP A 225 18.33 -21.33 0.67
CA ASP A 225 19.06 -20.90 1.87
C ASP A 225 18.16 -20.20 2.88
N PHE A 226 17.19 -19.41 2.38
CA PHE A 226 16.21 -18.72 3.21
C PHE A 226 15.24 -19.71 3.85
N ARG A 227 14.73 -20.67 3.07
CA ARG A 227 13.78 -21.70 3.54
C ARG A 227 14.41 -22.66 4.54
N ARG A 228 15.67 -23.04 4.33
CA ARG A 228 16.46 -23.85 5.27
C ARG A 228 17.02 -23.05 6.44
N GLN A 229 16.86 -21.72 6.43
CA GLN A 229 17.38 -20.80 7.43
C GLN A 229 18.88 -20.99 7.72
N THR A 230 19.68 -21.18 6.67
CA THR A 230 21.12 -21.50 6.77
C THR A 230 21.97 -20.43 7.48
N GLN A 231 21.44 -19.21 7.63
CA GLN A 231 22.07 -18.11 8.37
C GLN A 231 21.13 -17.67 9.50
N SER A 232 21.25 -18.29 10.66
CA SER A 232 20.36 -18.08 11.81
C SER A 232 20.21 -16.61 12.22
N GLU A 233 21.28 -15.83 12.13
CA GLU A 233 21.36 -14.42 12.54
C GLU A 233 20.53 -13.50 11.64
N HIS A 234 20.20 -13.95 10.43
CA HIS A 234 19.32 -13.25 9.51
C HIS A 234 17.84 -13.43 9.88
N HIS A 235 17.50 -14.53 10.55
CA HIS A 235 16.13 -14.94 10.80
C HIS A 235 15.72 -14.65 12.25
N ILE A 236 14.50 -14.15 12.44
CA ILE A 236 13.88 -13.98 13.76
C ILE A 236 12.69 -14.93 13.97
N GLY A 237 12.40 -15.77 12.97
CA GLY A 237 11.33 -16.76 12.97
C GLY A 237 11.11 -17.30 11.56
N CYS A 238 10.07 -18.12 11.39
CA CYS A 238 9.67 -18.66 10.09
C CYS A 238 8.39 -17.95 9.58
N SER A 239 8.48 -17.34 8.41
CA SER A 239 7.35 -16.69 7.75
C SER A 239 6.47 -17.72 7.03
N ILE A 240 5.16 -17.64 7.22
CA ILE A 240 4.20 -18.49 6.49
C ILE A 240 4.15 -18.21 4.99
N LEU A 241 4.72 -17.08 4.53
CA LEU A 241 4.86 -16.78 3.09
C LEU A 241 5.72 -17.81 2.36
N THR A 242 6.58 -18.54 3.08
CA THR A 242 7.32 -19.67 2.51
C THR A 242 6.37 -20.76 1.97
N LYS A 243 5.14 -20.86 2.46
CA LYS A 243 4.15 -21.84 1.97
C LYS A 243 3.52 -21.44 0.64
N LEU A 244 3.72 -20.19 0.17
CA LEU A 244 3.15 -19.75 -1.08
C LEU A 244 3.72 -20.55 -2.27
N PRO A 245 2.87 -21.07 -3.16
CA PRO A 245 3.32 -21.86 -4.29
C PRO A 245 4.01 -20.97 -5.32
N GLN A 246 5.15 -21.46 -5.84
CA GLN A 246 5.96 -20.78 -6.84
C GLN A 246 6.40 -19.34 -6.47
N PHE A 247 6.51 -19.06 -5.16
CA PHE A 247 6.98 -17.77 -4.67
C PHE A 247 8.41 -17.88 -4.13
N ASN A 248 9.32 -17.11 -4.73
CA ASN A 248 10.72 -17.04 -4.34
C ASN A 248 10.93 -15.94 -3.29
N MET A 249 11.33 -16.33 -2.08
CA MET A 249 11.47 -15.44 -0.92
C MET A 249 12.51 -14.33 -1.11
N ILE A 250 13.44 -14.48 -2.06
CA ILE A 250 14.48 -13.49 -2.36
C ILE A 250 14.11 -12.66 -3.58
N ARG A 251 13.77 -13.29 -4.70
CA ARG A 251 13.51 -12.61 -5.98
C ARG A 251 12.17 -11.87 -5.96
N ASP A 252 11.13 -12.52 -5.47
CA ASP A 252 9.75 -12.04 -5.58
C ASP A 252 9.40 -11.08 -4.43
N ALA A 253 10.31 -10.88 -3.48
CA ALA A 253 10.31 -9.77 -2.54
C ALA A 253 11.42 -8.74 -2.91
N PRO A 254 11.17 -7.83 -3.87
CA PRO A 254 12.16 -6.82 -4.28
C PRO A 254 12.49 -5.83 -3.15
N LEU A 255 13.50 -4.99 -3.38
CA LEU A 255 13.76 -3.82 -2.54
C LEU A 255 12.89 -2.66 -3.05
N ASP A 256 12.30 -1.90 -2.13
CA ASP A 256 11.46 -0.77 -2.50
C ASP A 256 12.29 0.36 -3.10
N TYR A 257 12.06 0.64 -4.38
CA TYR A 257 12.81 1.66 -5.14
C TYR A 257 12.63 3.07 -4.54
N MET A 258 11.43 3.39 -4.07
CA MET A 258 11.14 4.71 -3.52
C MET A 258 11.94 4.96 -2.24
N HIS A 259 11.94 4.02 -1.29
CA HIS A 259 12.64 4.17 -0.02
C HIS A 259 14.16 4.00 -0.18
N LEU A 260 14.60 3.06 -1.02
CA LEU A 260 16.02 2.78 -1.19
C LEU A 260 16.71 3.81 -2.08
N ILE A 261 16.21 4.02 -3.29
CA ILE A 261 16.88 4.86 -4.29
C ILE A 261 16.44 6.31 -4.15
N CYS A 262 15.15 6.60 -4.24
CA CYS A 262 14.67 7.99 -4.24
C CYS A 262 14.90 8.69 -2.88
N LEU A 263 14.48 8.05 -1.78
CA LEU A 263 14.59 8.64 -0.44
C LEU A 263 15.91 8.30 0.26
N GLY A 264 16.56 7.19 -0.10
CA GLY A 264 17.84 6.79 0.47
C GLY A 264 19.01 7.43 -0.26
N VAL A 265 19.30 6.95 -1.48
CA VAL A 265 20.47 7.35 -2.27
C VAL A 265 20.36 8.79 -2.78
N VAL A 266 19.30 9.12 -3.51
CA VAL A 266 19.14 10.44 -4.15
C VAL A 266 19.07 11.54 -3.09
N LYS A 267 18.36 11.30 -1.99
CA LYS A 267 18.34 12.24 -0.86
C LYS A 267 19.73 12.49 -0.28
N ARG A 268 20.58 11.46 -0.11
CA ARG A 268 21.96 11.64 0.37
C ARG A 268 22.80 12.46 -0.60
N ILE A 269 22.66 12.24 -1.91
CA ILE A 269 23.36 13.00 -2.95
C ILE A 269 22.91 14.47 -2.95
N LEU A 270 21.61 14.74 -2.78
CA LEU A 270 21.08 16.10 -2.80
C LEU A 270 21.37 16.84 -1.49
N ALA A 271 21.05 16.22 -0.36
CA ALA A 271 20.92 16.89 0.94
C ALA A 271 21.97 16.45 1.98
N GLY A 272 22.96 15.63 1.61
CA GLY A 272 24.03 15.22 2.52
C GLY A 272 24.83 16.41 3.07
N LYS A 273 25.04 16.48 4.38
CA LYS A 273 25.76 17.60 5.04
C LYS A 273 27.24 17.73 4.65
N LYS A 274 27.88 16.62 4.24
CA LYS A 274 29.31 16.58 3.88
C LYS A 274 29.51 16.74 2.38
N HIS A 275 28.79 15.93 1.59
CA HIS A 275 28.99 15.80 0.13
C HIS A 275 27.74 16.12 -0.70
N GLY A 276 26.66 16.61 -0.08
CA GLY A 276 25.41 16.88 -0.79
C GLY A 276 25.47 18.14 -1.66
N LEU A 277 24.74 18.14 -2.76
CA LEU A 277 24.69 19.28 -3.69
C LEU A 277 24.09 20.55 -3.08
N ILE A 278 23.20 20.43 -2.08
CA ILE A 278 22.45 21.55 -1.50
C ILE A 278 23.05 22.00 -0.17
N PHE A 279 23.28 21.06 0.75
CA PHE A 279 23.76 21.33 2.12
C PHE A 279 25.20 20.90 2.38
N GLY A 280 25.88 20.37 1.36
CA GLY A 280 27.28 19.96 1.48
C GLY A 280 28.25 21.13 1.53
N LYS A 281 29.53 20.82 1.38
CA LYS A 281 30.62 21.80 1.34
C LYS A 281 31.18 21.92 -0.08
N PRO A 282 31.81 23.06 -0.44
CA PRO A 282 32.59 23.18 -1.67
C PRO A 282 33.65 22.06 -1.78
N PRO A 283 34.02 21.63 -3.00
CA PRO A 283 33.59 22.15 -4.31
C PRO A 283 32.27 21.56 -4.84
N TYR A 284 31.70 20.57 -4.16
CA TYR A 284 30.55 19.81 -4.67
C TYR A 284 29.19 20.48 -4.45
N LYS A 285 29.12 21.45 -3.53
CA LYS A 285 27.91 22.23 -3.26
C LYS A 285 27.60 23.18 -4.42
N LEU A 286 26.35 23.20 -4.86
CA LEU A 286 25.87 24.15 -5.85
C LEU A 286 25.93 25.59 -5.30
N PRO A 287 26.20 26.59 -6.17
CA PRO A 287 26.08 28.00 -5.81
C PRO A 287 24.67 28.32 -5.31
N SER A 288 24.56 29.21 -4.32
CA SER A 288 23.27 29.62 -3.75
C SER A 288 22.29 30.16 -4.81
N ARG A 289 22.81 30.83 -5.84
CA ARG A 289 22.02 31.30 -6.99
C ARG A 289 21.29 30.16 -7.69
N ASP A 290 21.98 29.05 -7.93
CA ASP A 290 21.42 27.91 -8.66
C ASP A 290 20.43 27.14 -7.78
N ILE A 291 20.72 27.00 -6.48
CA ILE A 291 19.78 26.44 -5.49
C ILE A 291 18.47 27.26 -5.45
N ASN A 292 18.57 28.59 -5.46
CA ASN A 292 17.40 29.49 -5.50
C ASN A 292 16.63 29.33 -6.82
N ASN A 293 17.32 29.31 -7.96
CA ASN A 293 16.70 29.11 -9.26
C ASN A 293 15.94 27.77 -9.34
N ILE A 294 16.54 26.68 -8.83
CA ILE A 294 15.88 25.37 -8.77
C ILE A 294 14.65 25.43 -7.86
N SER A 295 14.77 26.07 -6.69
CA SER A 295 13.67 26.20 -5.74
C SER A 295 12.48 26.96 -6.32
N GLU A 296 12.71 28.06 -7.03
CA GLU A 296 11.65 28.82 -7.70
C GLU A 296 10.98 28.01 -8.82
N ARG A 297 11.77 27.27 -9.61
CA ARG A 297 11.21 26.37 -10.63
C ARG A 297 10.34 25.27 -10.01
N LEU A 298 10.74 24.69 -8.87
CA LEU A 298 9.94 23.69 -8.16
C LEU A 298 8.65 24.27 -7.59
N LYS A 299 8.65 25.51 -7.10
CA LYS A 299 7.44 26.24 -6.66
C LYS A 299 6.50 26.53 -7.84
N ILE A 300 7.03 26.89 -9.00
CA ILE A 300 6.21 27.08 -10.20
C ILE A 300 5.57 25.75 -10.60
N MET A 301 6.37 24.68 -10.64
CA MET A 301 5.89 23.35 -11.01
C MET A 301 4.79 22.82 -10.10
N SER A 302 4.79 23.19 -8.80
CA SER A 302 3.81 22.69 -7.83
C SER A 302 2.37 23.04 -8.21
N LYS A 303 2.17 24.14 -8.96
CA LYS A 303 0.86 24.61 -9.45
C LYS A 303 0.29 23.71 -10.55
N PHE A 304 1.16 22.99 -11.27
CA PHE A 304 0.80 22.10 -12.37
C PHE A 304 0.69 20.63 -11.95
N ILE A 305 0.99 20.32 -10.69
CA ILE A 305 0.83 18.96 -10.16
C ILE A 305 -0.67 18.75 -9.85
N PRO A 306 -1.31 17.68 -10.39
CA PRO A 306 -2.71 17.36 -10.12
C PRO A 306 -3.00 17.13 -8.63
N MET A 307 -4.23 17.41 -8.19
CA MET A 307 -4.63 17.32 -6.78
C MET A 307 -4.59 15.90 -6.20
N GLU A 308 -4.62 14.89 -7.06
CA GLU A 308 -4.51 13.47 -6.75
C GLU A 308 -3.13 13.10 -6.17
N PHE A 309 -2.09 13.87 -6.50
CA PHE A 309 -0.79 13.69 -5.89
C PHE A 309 -0.77 14.30 -4.49
N SER A 310 -0.64 13.44 -3.48
CA SER A 310 -0.58 13.82 -2.08
C SER A 310 0.61 14.73 -1.73
N ARG A 311 1.69 14.70 -2.53
CA ARG A 311 2.89 15.51 -2.35
C ARG A 311 3.05 16.47 -3.51
N LYS A 312 3.06 17.76 -3.20
CA LYS A 312 3.46 18.82 -4.12
C LYS A 312 4.97 19.06 -4.03
N THR A 313 5.56 19.58 -5.09
CA THR A 313 6.93 20.06 -5.03
C THR A 313 7.05 21.24 -4.09
N ARG A 314 8.22 21.33 -3.46
CA ARG A 314 8.60 22.33 -2.47
C ARG A 314 9.99 22.86 -2.81
N PRO A 315 10.41 24.00 -2.26
CA PRO A 315 11.79 24.48 -2.39
C PRO A 315 12.79 23.36 -2.12
N ILE A 316 13.87 23.29 -2.91
CA ILE A 316 14.83 22.19 -2.76
C ILE A 316 15.58 22.29 -1.42
N THR A 317 15.60 23.47 -0.82
CA THR A 317 16.10 23.74 0.54
C THR A 317 15.25 23.14 1.65
N GLU A 318 14.06 22.61 1.35
CA GLU A 318 13.25 21.83 2.30
C GLU A 318 13.49 20.32 2.18
N CYS A 319 14.42 19.89 1.32
CA CYS A 319 14.82 18.49 1.19
C CYS A 319 15.66 18.05 2.41
N THR A 320 15.02 17.89 3.57
CA THR A 320 15.65 17.40 4.81
C THR A 320 15.42 15.93 5.04
#